data_AF-A0A530KQD5-F1
#
_entry.id   AF-A0A530KQD5-F1
#
_cell.length_a   1.000
_cell.length_b   1.000
_cell.length_c   1.000
_cell.angle_alpha   90.00
_cell.angle_beta   90.00
_cell.angle_gamma   90.00
#
_symmetry.space_group_name_H-M   'P 1'
#
loop_
_entity.id
_entity.type
_entity.pdbx_description
1 polymer ?
#
loop_
_entity_poly.entity_id
_entity_poly.type
_entity_poly.pdbx_seq_one_letter_code
_entity_poly.pdbx_strand_id
1 'polypeptide(L)'
;MKTFSLLFAWSDNDREQGEYGTIVRAADYEEAEAKGRADMRACHIENHCDSDADEEEIAESCAEYEHTAFCGNVIFGGRMIECHPGAIWKAPELEEALRRIDARLKGEWYDPAGDLESDIASVLRPILAEIDGIN
;
A
#
# COMPACT_ATOMS: atom_id res chain seq x y z
N MET A 1 -7.85 13.58 -5.19
CA MET A 1 -7.45 12.41 -4.39
C MET A 1 -6.14 11.90 -4.95
N LYS A 2 -5.19 11.58 -4.08
CA LYS A 2 -3.90 10.96 -4.42
C LYS A 2 -3.88 9.54 -3.90
N THR A 3 -2.98 8.73 -4.43
CA THR A 3 -2.72 7.40 -3.89
C THR A 3 -1.60 7.51 -2.84
N PHE A 4 -1.79 6.85 -1.70
CA PHE A 4 -0.85 6.79 -0.59
C PHE A 4 -0.43 5.35 -0.37
N SER A 5 0.87 5.14 -0.17
CA SER A 5 1.40 3.90 0.39
C SER A 5 1.56 4.06 1.88
N LEU A 6 1.06 3.08 2.64
CA LEU A 6 1.05 3.08 4.09
C LEU A 6 1.74 1.83 4.61
N LEU A 7 2.49 1.98 5.69
CA LEU A 7 3.09 0.88 6.44
C LEU A 7 2.78 1.06 7.92
N PHE A 8 2.14 0.05 8.52
CA PHE A 8 1.76 0.02 9.93
C PHE A 8 2.49 -1.10 10.65
N ALA A 9 2.79 -0.93 11.94
CA ALA A 9 3.06 -2.07 12.80
C ALA A 9 1.75 -2.81 13.09
N TRP A 10 1.74 -4.15 13.14
CA TRP A 10 0.55 -4.89 13.56
C TRP A 10 0.15 -4.56 15.01
N SER A 11 1.13 -4.57 15.90
CA SER A 11 0.99 -4.15 17.30
C SER A 11 2.25 -3.43 17.76
N ASP A 12 2.11 -2.33 18.51
CA ASP A 12 3.27 -1.62 19.07
C ASP A 12 3.95 -2.40 20.20
N ASN A 13 3.19 -3.30 20.84
CA ASN A 13 3.65 -4.10 21.98
C ASN A 13 4.32 -5.41 21.54
N ASP A 14 4.20 -5.78 20.26
CA ASP A 14 4.73 -7.04 19.73
C ASP A 14 5.44 -6.83 18.39
N ARG A 15 6.78 -6.83 18.44
CA ARG A 15 7.62 -6.66 17.24
C ARG A 15 7.69 -7.91 16.38
N GLU A 16 7.28 -9.08 16.88
CA GLU A 16 7.33 -10.34 16.14
C GLU A 16 6.16 -10.50 15.18
N GLN A 17 5.07 -9.76 15.40
CA GLN A 17 3.90 -9.75 14.50
C GLN A 17 4.14 -9.06 13.16
N GLY A 18 5.24 -8.30 13.04
CA GLY A 18 5.65 -7.69 11.79
C GLY A 18 4.84 -6.45 11.40
N GLU A 19 4.74 -6.22 10.09
CA GLU A 19 4.25 -4.98 9.51
C GLU A 19 3.13 -5.25 8.51
N TYR A 20 2.23 -4.29 8.36
CA TYR A 20 1.14 -4.32 7.40
C TYR A 20 1.29 -3.18 6.40
N GLY A 21 1.44 -3.54 5.12
CA GLY A 21 1.50 -2.60 4.01
C GLY A 21 0.17 -2.53 3.27
N THR A 22 -0.32 -1.32 3.00
CA THR A 22 -1.52 -1.12 2.16
C THR A 22 -1.44 0.15 1.32
N ILE A 23 -2.36 0.28 0.38
CA ILE A 23 -2.44 1.32 -0.62
C ILE A 23 -3.86 1.87 -0.65
N VAL A 24 -4.02 3.18 -0.45
CA VAL A 24 -5.33 3.81 -0.40
C VAL A 24 -5.38 5.11 -1.19
N ARG A 25 -6.57 5.46 -1.69
CA ARG A 25 -6.82 6.78 -2.28
C ARG A 25 -7.44 7.70 -1.23
N ALA A 26 -6.82 8.86 -1.03
CA ALA A 26 -7.23 9.84 -0.02
C ALA A 26 -6.98 11.29 -0.49
N ALA A 27 -7.64 12.25 0.12
CA ALA A 27 -7.41 13.67 -0.12
C ALA A 27 -6.13 14.16 0.58
N ASP A 28 -5.86 13.62 1.76
CA ASP A 28 -4.74 13.98 2.64
C ASP A 28 -4.25 12.78 3.45
N TYR A 29 -3.27 13.02 4.33
CA TYR A 29 -2.62 12.00 5.16
C TYR A 29 -3.55 11.44 6.24
N GLU A 30 -4.46 12.25 6.79
CA GLU A 30 -5.36 11.84 7.85
C GLU A 30 -6.42 10.87 7.31
N GLU A 31 -7.01 11.20 6.15
CA GLU A 31 -7.92 10.30 5.45
C GLU A 31 -7.18 9.03 4.97
N ALA A 32 -5.92 9.14 4.56
CA ALA A 32 -5.10 7.99 4.18
C ALA A 32 -4.91 7.03 5.37
N GLU A 33 -4.47 7.53 6.52
CA GLU A 33 -4.28 6.71 7.71
C GLU A 33 -5.58 6.02 8.14
N ALA A 34 -6.69 6.76 8.19
CA ALA A 34 -7.99 6.21 8.57
C ALA A 34 -8.41 5.06 7.64
N LYS A 35 -8.24 5.22 6.32
CA LYS A 35 -8.52 4.17 5.34
C LYS A 35 -7.57 2.98 5.46
N GLY A 36 -6.28 3.22 5.68
CA GLY A 36 -5.30 2.16 5.84
C GLY A 36 -5.54 1.30 7.07
N ARG A 37 -5.93 1.91 8.19
CA ARG A 37 -6.32 1.18 9.41
C ARG A 37 -7.62 0.39 9.25
N ALA A 38 -8.58 0.94 8.50
CA ALA A 38 -9.81 0.22 8.18
C ALA A 38 -9.53 -1.02 7.30
N ASP A 39 -8.63 -0.88 6.31
CA ASP A 39 -8.18 -1.98 5.45
C ASP A 39 -7.42 -3.06 6.24
N MET A 40 -6.54 -2.64 7.15
CA MET A 40 -5.83 -3.51 8.08
C MET A 40 -6.80 -4.31 8.97
N ARG A 41 -7.85 -3.66 9.50
CA ARG A 41 -8.89 -4.32 10.29
C ARG A 41 -9.67 -5.34 9.45
N ALA A 42 -10.03 -4.99 8.22
CA ALA A 42 -10.71 -5.91 7.31
C ALA A 42 -9.84 -7.13 7.01
N CYS A 43 -8.53 -6.92 6.77
CA CYS A 43 -7.57 -8.00 6.56
C CYS A 43 -7.46 -8.92 7.78
N HIS A 44 -7.43 -8.37 8.99
CA HIS A 44 -7.46 -9.18 10.22
C HIS A 44 -8.70 -10.07 10.29
N ILE A 45 -9.87 -9.47 10.09
CA ILE A 45 -11.15 -10.19 10.16
C ILE A 45 -11.20 -11.31 9.11
N GLU A 46 -10.79 -11.05 7.88
CA GLU A 46 -10.79 -12.04 6.80
C GLU A 46 -9.88 -13.24 7.10
N ASN A 47 -8.76 -13.03 7.81
CA ASN A 47 -7.77 -14.07 8.06
C ASN A 47 -7.92 -14.78 9.42
N HIS A 48 -8.60 -14.16 10.38
CA HIS A 48 -8.65 -14.61 11.77
C HIS A 48 -10.05 -14.77 12.35
N CYS A 49 -11.09 -14.27 11.69
CA CYS A 49 -12.47 -14.50 12.09
C CYS A 49 -13.12 -15.51 11.15
N ASP A 50 -14.01 -16.35 11.69
CA ASP A 50 -14.82 -17.25 10.88
C ASP A 50 -15.81 -16.45 10.04
N SER A 51 -16.20 -16.99 8.88
CA SER A 51 -17.10 -16.28 7.95
C SER A 51 -18.51 -16.03 8.51
N ASP A 52 -18.89 -16.78 9.54
CA ASP A 52 -20.14 -16.68 10.28
C ASP A 52 -19.97 -16.06 11.67
N ALA A 53 -18.78 -15.53 11.98
CA ALA A 53 -18.52 -14.85 13.24
C ALA A 53 -19.46 -13.65 13.40
N ASP A 54 -20.02 -13.50 14.60
CA ASP A 54 -20.89 -12.39 14.92
C ASP A 54 -20.12 -11.13 15.33
N GLU A 55 -20.84 -10.04 15.59
CA GLU A 55 -20.22 -8.75 15.95
C GLU A 55 -19.45 -8.82 17.28
N GLU A 56 -19.85 -9.69 18.21
CA GLU A 56 -19.19 -9.84 19.51
C GLU A 56 -17.87 -10.59 19.35
N GLU A 57 -17.87 -11.69 18.60
CA GLU A 57 -16.66 -12.48 18.29
C GLU A 57 -15.62 -11.66 17.51
N ILE A 58 -16.06 -10.87 16.52
CA ILE A 58 -15.19 -9.96 15.77
C ILE A 58 -14.60 -8.89 16.70
N ALA A 59 -15.41 -8.33 17.61
CA ALA A 59 -14.97 -7.32 18.56
C ALA A 59 -13.93 -7.87 19.53
N GLU A 60 -14.14 -9.08 20.07
CA GLU A 60 -13.18 -9.76 20.93
C GLU A 60 -11.85 -10.02 20.20
N SER A 61 -11.91 -10.51 18.96
CA SER A 61 -10.70 -10.74 18.14
C SER A 61 -9.93 -9.45 17.84
N CYS A 62 -10.64 -8.34 17.60
CA CYS A 62 -10.01 -7.06 17.30
C CYS A 62 -9.48 -6.32 18.53
N ALA A 63 -10.01 -6.59 19.73
CA ALA A 63 -9.74 -5.82 20.94
C ALA A 63 -8.25 -5.75 21.31
N GLU A 64 -7.48 -6.80 21.04
CA GLU A 64 -6.03 -6.83 21.31
C GLU A 64 -5.21 -5.89 20.41
N TYR A 65 -5.79 -5.49 19.29
CA TYR A 65 -5.18 -4.62 18.29
C TYR A 65 -5.73 -3.20 18.33
N GLU A 66 -6.76 -2.96 19.15
CA GLU A 66 -7.36 -1.64 19.35
C GLU A 66 -6.67 -0.90 20.50
N HIS A 67 -6.26 0.34 20.25
CA HIS A 67 -5.65 1.18 21.27
C HIS A 67 -6.14 2.62 21.19
N THR A 68 -6.08 3.32 22.32
CA THR A 68 -6.47 4.72 22.39
C THR A 68 -5.32 5.61 21.92
N ALA A 69 -5.51 6.31 20.81
CA ALA A 69 -4.59 7.33 20.33
C ALA A 69 -4.51 8.50 21.32
N PHE A 70 -3.45 9.30 21.21
CA PHE A 70 -3.25 10.47 22.10
C PHE A 70 -4.42 11.47 22.08
N CYS A 71 -5.16 11.54 20.96
CA CYS A 71 -6.35 12.37 20.82
C CYS A 71 -7.62 11.80 21.47
N GLY A 72 -7.56 10.60 22.06
CA GLY A 72 -8.68 9.93 22.73
C GLY A 72 -9.52 9.02 21.82
N ASN A 73 -9.21 8.95 20.53
CA ASN A 73 -9.91 8.06 19.59
C ASN A 73 -9.34 6.64 19.66
N VAL A 74 -10.20 5.62 19.53
CA VAL A 74 -9.76 4.24 19.36
C VAL A 74 -9.32 4.02 17.92
N ILE A 75 -8.15 3.43 17.73
CA ILE A 75 -7.57 3.07 16.44
C ILE A 75 -7.15 1.59 16.43
N PHE A 76 -7.22 0.97 15.25
CA PHE A 76 -6.82 -0.42 15.03
C PHE A 76 -5.38 -0.51 14.49
N GLY A 77 -4.64 -1.52 14.94
CA GLY A 77 -3.24 -1.74 14.58
C GLY A 77 -2.29 -0.83 15.34
N GLY A 78 -0.97 -1.01 15.23
CA GLY A 78 0.05 -0.21 15.91
C GLY A 78 0.34 1.17 15.30
N ARG A 79 1.54 1.70 15.52
CA ARG A 79 1.98 2.98 14.96
C ARG A 79 2.06 2.93 13.43
N MET A 80 1.81 4.07 12.81
CA MET A 80 2.14 4.28 11.40
C MET A 80 3.66 4.46 11.27
N ILE A 81 4.31 3.57 10.53
CA ILE A 81 5.75 3.55 10.30
C ILE A 81 6.09 4.47 9.13
N GLU A 82 5.37 4.30 8.01
CA GLU A 82 5.54 5.11 6.81
C GLU A 82 4.20 5.52 6.20
N CYS A 83 4.14 6.74 5.67
CA CYS A 83 3.03 7.23 4.86
C CYS A 83 3.57 8.17 3.79
N HIS A 84 3.52 7.71 2.54
CA HIS A 84 4.06 8.46 1.41
C HIS A 84 3.03 8.57 0.29
N PRO A 85 2.82 9.79 -0.26
CA PRO A 85 2.05 9.93 -1.49
C PRO A 85 2.85 9.34 -2.65
N GLY A 86 2.15 8.67 -3.56
CA GLY A 86 2.73 8.02 -4.73
C GLY A 86 2.73 6.50 -4.64
N ALA A 87 3.33 5.86 -5.65
CA ALA A 87 3.23 4.42 -5.89
C ALA A 87 4.51 3.65 -5.53
N ILE A 88 4.95 3.70 -4.26
CA ILE A 88 6.21 3.05 -3.85
C ILE A 88 6.18 1.52 -4.06
N TRP A 89 5.01 0.89 -4.00
CA TRP A 89 4.82 -0.53 -4.32
C TRP A 89 5.09 -0.85 -5.80
N LYS A 90 5.08 0.14 -6.69
CA LYS A 90 5.49 -0.01 -8.10
C LYS A 90 7.00 0.07 -8.29
N ALA A 91 7.78 0.23 -7.22
CA ALA A 91 9.24 0.27 -7.31
C ALA A 91 9.83 -0.95 -8.05
N PRO A 92 9.34 -2.20 -7.85
CA PRO A 92 9.82 -3.36 -8.62
C PRO A 92 9.50 -3.25 -10.11
N GLU A 93 8.28 -2.88 -10.50
CA GLU A 93 7.89 -2.72 -11.90
C GLU A 93 8.65 -1.57 -12.57
N LEU A 94 8.87 -0.47 -11.84
CA LEU A 94 9.69 0.65 -12.29
C LEU A 94 11.15 0.22 -12.46
N GLU A 95 11.70 -0.56 -11.53
CA GLU A 95 13.06 -1.10 -11.63
C GLU A 95 13.19 -2.01 -12.86
N GLU A 96 12.27 -2.95 -13.06
CA GLU A 96 12.27 -3.85 -14.22
C GLU A 96 12.24 -3.06 -15.53
N ALA A 97 11.37 -2.07 -15.60
CA ALA A 97 11.26 -1.19 -16.76
C ALA A 97 12.54 -0.39 -17.02
N LEU A 98 13.16 0.19 -15.99
CA LEU A 98 14.42 0.92 -16.12
C LEU A 98 15.56 0.00 -16.56
N ARG A 99 15.63 -1.23 -16.07
CA ARG A 99 16.60 -2.24 -16.52
C ARG A 99 16.39 -2.60 -17.99
N ARG A 100 15.14 -2.71 -18.44
CA ARG A 100 14.82 -2.97 -19.85
C ARG A 100 15.28 -1.83 -20.77
N ILE A 101 15.05 -0.58 -20.35
CA ILE A 101 15.53 0.62 -21.04
C ILE A 101 17.07 0.63 -21.11
N ASP A 102 17.76 0.33 -20.01
CA ASP A 102 19.23 0.26 -19.96
C ASP A 102 19.80 -0.83 -20.89
N ALA A 103 19.22 -2.03 -20.89
CA ALA A 103 19.61 -3.11 -21.80
C ALA A 103 19.45 -2.70 -23.28
N ARG A 104 18.40 -1.93 -23.60
CA ARG A 104 18.16 -1.41 -24.95
C ARG A 104 19.18 -0.34 -25.34
N LEU A 105 19.50 0.59 -24.44
CA LEU A 105 20.53 1.62 -24.66
C LEU A 105 21.92 1.01 -24.88
N LYS A 106 22.21 -0.13 -24.25
CA LYS A 106 23.46 -0.89 -24.43
C LYS A 106 23.46 -1.78 -25.67
N GLY A 107 22.33 -1.89 -26.38
CA GLY A 107 22.19 -2.77 -27.55
C GLY A 107 22.17 -4.27 -27.19
N GLU A 108 21.93 -4.61 -25.93
CA GLU A 108 21.85 -5.99 -25.43
C GLU A 108 20.51 -6.64 -25.79
N TRP A 109 19.49 -5.83 -26.06
CA TRP A 109 18.16 -6.26 -26.48
C TRP A 109 17.63 -5.37 -27.61
N TYR A 110 17.13 -6.00 -28.68
CA TYR A 110 16.58 -5.34 -29.85
C TYR A 110 15.13 -5.80 -30.05
N ASP A 111 14.17 -4.88 -29.86
CA ASP A 111 12.80 -5.08 -30.32
C ASP A 111 12.62 -4.39 -31.68
N PRO A 112 12.42 -5.14 -32.78
CA PRO A 112 12.21 -4.58 -34.11
C PRO A 112 10.90 -3.78 -34.27
N ALA A 113 9.95 -3.89 -33.34
CA ALA A 113 8.63 -3.26 -33.43
C ALA A 113 8.47 -1.98 -32.58
N GLY A 114 9.29 -1.79 -31.55
CA GLY A 114 9.25 -0.62 -30.67
C GLY A 114 10.42 0.33 -30.91
N ASP A 115 10.25 1.62 -30.63
CA ASP A 115 11.36 2.56 -30.41
C ASP A 115 11.54 2.82 -28.90
N LEU A 116 12.69 3.39 -28.53
CA LEU A 116 13.01 3.67 -27.12
C LEU A 116 11.97 4.59 -26.46
N GLU A 117 11.39 5.51 -27.24
CA GLU A 117 10.40 6.46 -26.75
C GLU A 117 9.08 5.76 -26.40
N SER A 118 8.67 4.80 -27.22
CA SER A 118 7.48 3.97 -27.00
C SER A 118 7.66 3.07 -25.78
N ASP A 119 8.85 2.49 -25.58
CA ASP A 119 9.16 1.70 -24.39
C ASP A 119 9.05 2.54 -23.12
N ILE A 120 9.69 3.72 -23.11
CA ILE A 120 9.63 4.66 -21.99
C ILE A 120 8.19 5.09 -21.73
N ALA A 121 7.44 5.44 -22.78
CA ALA A 121 6.06 5.88 -22.66
C ALA A 121 5.12 4.78 -22.14
N SER A 122 5.37 3.52 -22.51
CA SER A 122 4.59 2.36 -22.07
C SER A 122 4.69 2.11 -20.56
N VAL A 123 5.80 2.52 -19.94
CA VAL A 123 6.08 2.38 -18.51
C VAL A 123 5.63 3.64 -17.75
N LEU A 124 6.01 4.81 -18.26
CA LEU A 124 5.84 6.08 -17.56
C LEU A 124 4.35 6.48 -17.46
N ARG A 125 3.58 6.31 -18.53
CA ARG A 125 2.17 6.76 -18.56
C ARG A 125 1.28 6.03 -17.56
N PRO A 126 1.31 4.69 -17.44
CA PRO A 126 0.54 4.00 -16.42
C PRO A 126 0.91 4.44 -15.00
N ILE A 127 2.20 4.54 -14.70
CA ILE A 127 2.69 4.94 -13.37
C ILE A 127 2.22 6.35 -13.02
N LEU A 128 2.34 7.31 -13.95
CA LEU A 128 1.86 8.69 -13.72
C LEU A 128 0.34 8.74 -13.55
N ALA A 129 -0.41 8.02 -14.40
CA ALA A 129 -1.86 7.96 -14.26
C ALA A 129 -2.29 7.37 -12.90
N GLU A 130 -1.56 6.40 -12.36
CA GLU A 130 -1.84 5.79 -11.07
C GLU A 130 -1.46 6.70 -9.88
N ILE A 131 -0.34 7.42 -9.97
CA ILE A 131 0.09 8.45 -9.00
C ILE A 131 -0.92 9.59 -8.95
N ASP A 132 -1.32 10.09 -10.12
CA ASP A 132 -2.27 11.19 -10.25
C ASP A 132 -3.72 10.74 -10.00
N GLY A 133 -3.95 9.43 -9.97
CA GLY A 133 -5.27 8.84 -9.77
C GLY A 133 -6.22 9.10 -10.94
N ILE A 134 -5.70 9.11 -12.16
CA ILE A 134 -6.43 9.34 -13.42
C ILE A 134 -7.02 8.02 -13.99
N ASN A 135 -6.71 6.87 -13.38
CA ASN A 135 -7.28 5.56 -13.73
C ASN A 135 -8.71 5.39 -13.21
#